data_AF-A0A4Y9ZXK4-F1
#
_entry.id   AF-A0A4Y9ZXK4-F1
#
_cell.length_a   1.000
_cell.length_b   1.000
_cell.length_c   1.000
_cell.angle_alpha   90.00
_cell.angle_beta   90.00
_cell.angle_gamma   90.00
#
_symmetry.space_group_name_H-M   'P 1'
#
loop_
_entity.id
_entity.type
_entity.pdbx_description
1 polymer ?
#
loop_
_entity_poly.entity_id
_entity_poly.type
_entity_poly.pdbx_seq_one_letter_code
_entity_poly.pdbx_strand_id
1 'polypeptide(L)'
;MTSLLKGMSSLVELSVNSWIKDYSYGNDVTDPQGTIILPQLQSLEFTCDTLVECARFMHCLCLPQTTCLHLRCMSDPLGEAILPLSYLPQQSLNGLSPLPLKVLNILYLGTRVEIHGSLSAADVDCDAPGAFKLDVRILSTYHDISEVGITHILGPLRLLSVTSLALDSGSASIDWSQTLAMLQSVEEINVLGCKWNLFVRSLSAAMPDQAEHAMGQGVQMPCPCLRRLEFTRYCDPHCCETLDPLFLESLGIVLDMRRTGGVPVEVVIQGEHVSPKELRSLKTMKQRKV
;
A
#
# COMPACT_ATOMS: atom_id res chain seq x y z
N MET A 1 1.93 -27.32 -17.42
CA MET A 1 1.20 -26.02 -17.44
C MET A 1 1.93 -24.94 -18.25
N THR A 2 3.20 -24.66 -17.98
CA THR A 2 3.98 -23.62 -18.69
C THR A 2 4.05 -23.82 -20.21
N SER A 3 4.25 -25.06 -20.67
CA SER A 3 4.24 -25.43 -22.10
C SER A 3 2.88 -25.19 -22.77
N LEU A 4 1.79 -25.40 -22.04
CA LEU A 4 0.43 -25.16 -22.53
C LEU A 4 0.17 -23.66 -22.71
N LEU A 5 0.49 -22.85 -21.71
CA LEU A 5 0.30 -21.39 -21.76
C LEU A 5 1.12 -20.73 -22.88
N LYS A 6 2.33 -21.23 -23.18
CA LYS A 6 3.14 -20.74 -24.30
C LYS A 6 2.45 -20.88 -25.66
N GLY A 7 1.53 -21.84 -25.82
CA GLY A 7 0.74 -22.03 -27.04
C GLY A 7 -0.51 -21.15 -27.13
N MET A 8 -0.86 -20.41 -26.07
CA MET A 8 -2.13 -19.70 -25.94
C MET A 8 -1.97 -18.18 -26.15
N SER A 9 -1.44 -17.76 -27.29
CA SER A 9 -1.17 -16.34 -27.59
C SER A 9 -2.42 -15.45 -27.67
N SER A 10 -3.60 -16.05 -27.90
CA SER A 10 -4.90 -15.38 -27.95
C SER A 10 -5.70 -15.46 -26.65
N LEU A 11 -5.06 -15.87 -25.56
CA LEU A 11 -5.71 -15.95 -24.26
C LEU A 11 -6.04 -14.56 -23.74
N VAL A 12 -7.33 -14.31 -23.46
CA VAL A 12 -7.83 -13.02 -22.97
C VAL A 12 -7.98 -13.04 -21.45
N GLU A 13 -8.37 -14.17 -20.87
CA GLU A 13 -8.57 -14.34 -19.43
C GLU A 13 -7.86 -15.60 -18.95
N LEU A 14 -7.22 -15.52 -17.79
CA LEU A 14 -6.55 -16.64 -17.15
C LEU A 14 -6.88 -16.66 -15.67
N SER A 15 -7.53 -17.74 -15.21
CA SER A 15 -7.72 -18.01 -13.79
C SER A 15 -6.96 -19.28 -13.43
N VAL A 16 -6.08 -19.20 -12.44
CA VAL A 16 -5.25 -20.31 -11.99
C VAL A 16 -5.39 -20.44 -10.48
N ASN A 17 -5.83 -21.62 -10.05
CA ASN A 17 -5.98 -21.98 -8.65
C ASN A 17 -4.90 -22.99 -8.29
N SER A 18 -3.94 -22.57 -7.46
CA SER A 18 -2.71 -23.27 -7.12
C SER A 18 -1.78 -23.47 -8.32
N TRP A 19 -0.48 -23.28 -8.09
CA TRP A 19 0.55 -23.63 -9.06
C TRP A 19 1.52 -24.61 -8.45
N ILE A 20 1.26 -25.89 -8.69
CA ILE A 20 2.18 -26.96 -8.32
C ILE A 20 3.26 -27.01 -9.41
N LYS A 21 4.42 -26.43 -9.12
CA LYS A 21 5.66 -26.81 -9.80
C LYS A 21 6.22 -27.97 -8.98
N ASP A 22 6.54 -29.12 -9.60
CA ASP A 22 7.24 -30.20 -8.88
C ASP A 22 8.54 -29.63 -8.30
N TYR A 23 8.55 -29.39 -7.00
CA TYR A 23 9.60 -28.66 -6.30
C TYR A 23 10.72 -29.62 -5.92
N SER A 24 11.67 -29.84 -6.81
CA SER A 24 13.02 -30.15 -6.34
C SER A 24 13.68 -28.83 -5.91
N TYR A 25 14.16 -28.77 -4.68
CA TYR A 25 14.96 -27.68 -4.10
C TYR A 25 16.36 -27.60 -4.77
N GLY A 26 16.40 -27.66 -6.10
CA GLY A 26 17.59 -27.44 -6.91
C GLY A 26 17.74 -25.94 -7.15
N ASN A 27 18.89 -25.40 -6.74
CA ASN A 27 19.26 -23.98 -6.77
C ASN A 27 19.27 -23.28 -8.15
N ASP A 28 18.65 -23.84 -9.19
CA ASP A 28 18.57 -23.22 -10.51
C ASP A 28 17.34 -22.29 -10.60
N VAL A 29 17.42 -21.18 -9.85
CA VAL A 29 16.56 -19.99 -10.09
C VAL A 29 16.96 -19.28 -11.40
N THR A 30 18.03 -19.72 -12.06
CA THR A 30 18.63 -19.10 -13.23
C THR A 30 18.30 -19.75 -14.57
N ASP A 31 17.51 -20.83 -14.63
CA ASP A 31 17.18 -21.42 -15.93
C ASP A 31 16.12 -20.55 -16.65
N PRO A 32 16.49 -19.76 -17.68
CA PRO A 32 15.61 -18.81 -18.35
C PRO A 32 14.67 -19.51 -19.35
N GLN A 33 14.27 -20.75 -19.08
CA GLN A 33 13.50 -21.61 -19.99
C GLN A 33 12.01 -21.26 -20.03
N GLY A 34 11.78 -19.97 -20.27
CA GLY A 34 10.80 -19.45 -21.19
C GLY A 34 9.72 -18.71 -20.48
N THR A 35 9.97 -17.42 -20.34
CA THR A 35 8.96 -16.39 -20.16
C THR A 35 7.75 -16.70 -21.05
N ILE A 36 6.59 -16.78 -20.42
CA ILE A 36 5.31 -16.99 -21.08
C ILE A 36 4.79 -15.62 -21.46
N ILE A 37 4.72 -15.34 -22.75
CA ILE A 37 4.23 -14.08 -23.28
C ILE A 37 2.75 -14.26 -23.59
N LEU A 38 1.88 -13.49 -22.93
CA LEU A 38 0.43 -13.52 -23.13
C LEU A 38 -0.05 -12.14 -23.62
N PRO A 39 0.18 -11.80 -24.90
CA PRO A 39 0.08 -10.42 -25.39
C PRO A 39 -1.35 -9.89 -25.46
N GLN A 40 -2.36 -10.77 -25.39
CA GLN A 40 -3.78 -10.41 -25.42
C GLN A 40 -4.45 -10.53 -24.06
N LEU A 41 -3.70 -10.87 -23.00
CA LEU A 41 -4.29 -11.11 -21.68
C LEU A 41 -4.81 -9.80 -21.09
N GLN A 42 -6.10 -9.77 -20.81
CA GLN A 42 -6.79 -8.63 -20.19
C GLN A 42 -6.99 -8.86 -18.70
N SER A 43 -7.19 -10.11 -18.26
CA SER A 43 -7.40 -10.42 -16.84
C SER A 43 -6.63 -11.66 -16.40
N LEU A 44 -5.95 -11.56 -15.26
CA LEU A 44 -5.27 -12.65 -14.59
C LEU A 44 -5.73 -12.76 -13.14
N GLU A 45 -6.40 -13.86 -12.81
CA GLU A 45 -6.69 -14.25 -11.44
C GLU A 45 -5.74 -15.38 -11.02
N PHE A 46 -5.01 -15.18 -9.92
CA PHE A 46 -4.08 -16.17 -9.39
C PHE A 46 -4.32 -16.38 -7.91
N THR A 47 -4.73 -17.59 -7.53
CA THR A 47 -4.90 -17.99 -6.13
C THR A 47 -3.81 -18.97 -5.74
N CYS A 48 -3.05 -18.70 -4.68
CA CYS A 48 -1.97 -19.54 -4.17
C CYS A 48 -1.90 -19.54 -2.65
N ASP A 49 -1.04 -20.41 -2.10
CA ASP A 49 -0.91 -20.52 -0.65
C ASP A 49 0.08 -19.48 -0.12
N THR A 50 1.10 -19.09 -0.89
CA THR A 50 2.15 -18.16 -0.41
C THR A 50 2.46 -17.04 -1.41
N LEU A 51 3.00 -15.90 -0.95
CA LEU A 51 3.48 -14.84 -1.86
C LEU A 51 4.72 -15.32 -2.61
N VAL A 52 5.50 -16.26 -2.06
CA VAL A 52 6.60 -16.94 -2.76
C VAL A 52 6.12 -17.59 -4.06
N GLU A 53 5.04 -18.36 -4.00
CA GLU A 53 4.45 -19.02 -5.17
C GLU A 53 3.96 -17.99 -6.19
N CYS A 54 3.34 -16.92 -5.70
CA CYS A 54 2.94 -15.77 -6.52
C CYS A 54 4.12 -15.15 -7.24
N ALA A 55 5.21 -14.84 -6.52
CA ALA A 55 6.42 -14.25 -7.07
C ALA A 55 7.06 -15.11 -8.17
N ARG A 56 7.17 -16.41 -7.92
CA ARG A 56 7.72 -17.34 -8.91
C ARG A 56 6.83 -17.45 -10.15
N PHE A 57 5.51 -17.48 -9.96
CA PHE A 57 4.57 -17.57 -11.07
C PHE A 57 4.67 -16.32 -11.94
N MET A 58 4.64 -15.15 -11.31
CA MET A 58 4.74 -13.86 -11.97
C MET A 58 6.07 -13.64 -12.68
N HIS A 59 7.17 -14.14 -12.12
CA HIS A 59 8.47 -14.11 -12.79
C HIS A 59 8.49 -14.89 -14.12
N CYS A 60 7.59 -15.87 -14.28
CA CYS A 60 7.47 -16.62 -15.53
C CYS A 60 6.57 -15.93 -16.57
N LEU A 61 5.90 -14.82 -16.24
CA LEU A 61 4.93 -14.18 -17.11
C LEU A 61 5.45 -12.85 -17.64
N CYS A 62 5.15 -12.60 -18.92
CA CYS A 62 5.24 -11.30 -19.54
C CYS A 62 3.88 -10.87 -20.05
N LEU A 63 3.32 -9.85 -19.39
CA LEU A 63 1.94 -9.39 -19.56
C LEU A 63 1.89 -7.95 -20.08
N PRO A 64 0.85 -7.58 -20.84
CA PRO A 64 0.54 -6.19 -21.16
C PRO A 64 0.38 -5.31 -19.91
N GLN A 65 0.67 -4.01 -20.05
CA GLN A 65 0.42 -3.01 -18.99
C GLN A 65 -1.05 -2.88 -18.62
N THR A 66 -1.94 -3.20 -19.56
CA THR A 66 -3.39 -3.09 -19.40
C THR A 66 -4.01 -4.32 -18.74
N THR A 67 -3.22 -5.35 -18.44
CA THR A 67 -3.75 -6.56 -17.80
C THR A 67 -4.15 -6.26 -16.36
N CYS A 68 -5.39 -6.58 -16.02
CA CYS A 68 -5.89 -6.56 -14.66
C CYS A 68 -5.34 -7.76 -13.89
N LEU A 69 -4.74 -7.53 -12.74
CA LEU A 69 -4.13 -8.56 -11.90
C LEU A 69 -4.90 -8.72 -10.60
N HIS A 70 -5.42 -9.91 -10.35
CA HIS A 70 -6.05 -10.26 -9.08
C HIS A 70 -5.32 -11.43 -8.44
N LEU A 71 -4.57 -11.14 -7.39
CA LEU A 71 -3.74 -12.09 -6.67
C LEU A 71 -4.38 -12.38 -5.32
N ARG A 72 -4.60 -13.65 -5.02
CA ARG A 72 -5.12 -14.11 -3.73
C ARG A 72 -4.12 -15.07 -3.11
N CYS A 73 -3.76 -14.80 -1.88
CA CYS A 73 -2.72 -15.54 -1.17
C CYS A 73 -3.14 -15.82 0.28
N MET A 74 -2.78 -17.01 0.78
CA MET A 74 -2.98 -17.44 2.17
C MET A 74 -1.65 -17.38 2.96
N SER A 75 -1.00 -16.23 3.03
CA SER A 75 0.37 -16.11 3.56
C SER A 75 0.45 -16.14 5.10
N ASP A 76 1.57 -16.65 5.62
CA ASP A 76 2.09 -16.24 6.93
C ASP A 76 3.12 -15.11 6.73
N PRO A 77 2.77 -13.85 7.06
CA PRO A 77 3.61 -12.68 6.78
C PRO A 77 4.94 -12.70 7.54
N LEU A 78 5.08 -13.49 8.61
CA LEU A 78 6.35 -13.62 9.34
C LEU A 78 7.30 -14.63 8.67
N GLY A 79 6.78 -15.71 8.08
CA GLY A 79 7.57 -16.74 7.42
C GLY A 79 8.13 -16.32 6.06
N GLU A 80 7.52 -15.33 5.43
CA GLU A 80 7.85 -14.87 4.07
C GLU A 80 8.66 -13.57 4.05
N ALA A 81 9.11 -13.08 5.21
CA ALA A 81 9.72 -11.77 5.43
C ALA A 81 11.05 -11.50 4.69
N ILE A 82 11.54 -12.40 3.83
CA ILE A 82 12.76 -12.16 3.03
C ILE A 82 12.60 -12.81 1.65
N LEU A 83 11.73 -12.25 0.81
CA LEU A 83 11.72 -12.60 -0.60
C LEU A 83 12.47 -11.55 -1.42
N PRO A 84 13.58 -11.92 -2.09
CA PRO A 84 14.23 -11.03 -3.06
C PRO A 84 13.44 -10.93 -4.38
N LEU A 85 12.28 -11.58 -4.50
CA LEU A 85 11.52 -11.72 -5.72
C LEU A 85 10.25 -10.87 -5.68
N SER A 86 10.03 -10.08 -6.74
CA SER A 86 8.78 -9.36 -6.91
C SER A 86 7.66 -10.32 -7.30
N TYR A 87 6.48 -10.13 -6.71
CA TYR A 87 5.24 -10.77 -7.12
C TYR A 87 4.43 -9.94 -8.13
N LEU A 88 5.07 -8.97 -8.76
CA LEU A 88 4.58 -8.37 -9.98
C LEU A 88 5.20 -9.07 -11.20
N PRO A 89 4.43 -9.25 -12.29
CA PRO A 89 4.94 -9.85 -13.50
C PRO A 89 6.05 -9.00 -14.11
N GLN A 90 6.96 -9.66 -14.83
CA GLN A 90 7.89 -8.97 -15.73
C GLN A 90 7.08 -8.42 -16.91
N GLN A 91 6.42 -7.28 -16.74
CA GLN A 91 5.69 -6.67 -17.84
C GLN A 91 6.61 -6.42 -19.04
N SER A 92 6.06 -6.44 -20.26
CA SER A 92 6.81 -6.13 -21.50
C SER A 92 7.14 -4.64 -21.54
N LEU A 93 7.93 -4.19 -20.58
CA LEU A 93 8.29 -2.81 -20.40
C LEU A 93 9.69 -2.68 -20.89
N ASN A 94 9.86 -1.90 -21.96
CA ASN A 94 11.14 -1.47 -22.50
C ASN A 94 11.98 -0.68 -21.45
N GLY A 95 12.32 -1.28 -20.30
CA GLY A 95 13.03 -0.69 -19.17
C GLY A 95 12.18 0.08 -18.14
N LEU A 96 10.85 0.09 -18.22
CA LEU A 96 9.99 0.85 -17.28
C LEU A 96 9.58 0.03 -16.03
N SER A 97 9.16 0.74 -14.98
CA SER A 97 8.66 0.13 -13.73
C SER A 97 7.42 -0.74 -14.00
N PRO A 98 7.37 -1.99 -13.47
CA PRO A 98 6.34 -2.99 -13.78
C PRO A 98 4.91 -2.53 -13.53
N LEU A 99 4.62 -1.55 -12.67
CA LEU A 99 3.28 -0.95 -12.56
C LEU A 99 3.43 0.49 -12.06
N PRO A 100 3.18 1.55 -12.86
CA PRO A 100 3.20 2.92 -12.38
C PRO A 100 1.89 3.25 -11.64
N LEU A 101 1.64 2.53 -10.54
CA LEU A 101 0.46 2.74 -9.70
C LEU A 101 0.37 4.21 -9.29
N LYS A 102 -0.78 4.84 -9.50
CA LYS A 102 -1.10 6.21 -9.09
C LYS A 102 -1.91 6.25 -7.82
N VAL A 103 -2.81 5.29 -7.65
CA VAL A 103 -3.59 5.12 -6.43
C VAL A 103 -3.20 3.83 -5.77
N LEU A 104 -3.08 3.86 -4.44
CA LEU A 104 -2.85 2.69 -3.61
C LEU A 104 -3.84 2.71 -2.43
N ASN A 105 -4.57 1.63 -2.22
CA ASN A 105 -5.43 1.44 -1.06
C ASN A 105 -4.89 0.26 -0.26
N ILE A 106 -4.64 0.45 1.03
CA ILE A 106 -4.18 -0.60 1.95
C ILE A 106 -5.23 -0.74 3.03
N LEU A 107 -5.94 -1.87 3.04
CA LEU A 107 -7.06 -2.13 3.92
C LEU A 107 -6.74 -3.29 4.86
N TYR A 108 -6.77 -3.02 6.15
CA TYR A 108 -6.60 -4.01 7.20
C TYR A 108 -7.95 -4.43 7.77
N LEU A 109 -8.35 -5.66 7.46
CA LEU A 109 -9.68 -6.21 7.76
C LEU A 109 -9.56 -7.36 8.78
N GLY A 110 -8.87 -7.12 9.90
CA GLY A 110 -8.71 -8.09 10.98
C GLY A 110 -7.62 -9.12 10.70
N THR A 111 -7.96 -10.23 10.04
CA THR A 111 -7.02 -11.30 9.65
C THR A 111 -6.64 -11.25 8.17
N ARG A 112 -6.96 -10.15 7.50
CA ARG A 112 -6.78 -9.99 6.06
C ARG A 112 -6.24 -8.62 5.76
N VAL A 113 -5.27 -8.55 4.86
CA VAL A 113 -4.75 -7.31 4.29
C VAL A 113 -5.08 -7.32 2.81
N GLU A 114 -5.87 -6.33 2.38
CA GLU A 114 -6.11 -6.08 0.96
C GLU A 114 -5.28 -4.88 0.51
N ILE A 115 -4.57 -5.03 -0.61
CA ILE A 115 -3.81 -3.98 -1.25
C ILE A 115 -4.35 -3.82 -2.67
N HIS A 116 -4.97 -2.69 -2.95
CA HIS A 116 -5.45 -2.35 -4.28
C HIS A 116 -4.58 -1.25 -4.86
N GLY A 117 -4.23 -1.37 -6.14
CA GLY A 117 -3.51 -0.37 -6.89
C GLY A 117 -4.20 -0.11 -8.22
N SER A 118 -4.23 1.14 -8.67
CA SER A 118 -4.73 1.49 -10.00
C SER A 118 -3.85 2.54 -10.67
N LEU A 119 -3.95 2.61 -12.01
CA LEU A 119 -3.21 3.57 -12.82
C LEU A 119 -3.84 4.97 -12.82
N SER A 120 -5.09 5.09 -12.37
CA SER A 120 -5.87 6.32 -12.40
C SER A 120 -6.77 6.44 -11.17
N ALA A 121 -6.91 7.66 -10.66
CA ALA A 121 -7.83 7.96 -9.56
C ALA A 121 -9.31 7.97 -9.98
N ALA A 122 -9.59 8.04 -11.29
CA ALA A 122 -10.96 7.94 -11.80
C ALA A 122 -11.48 6.50 -11.81
N ASP A 123 -10.57 5.53 -11.79
CA ASP A 123 -10.87 4.11 -11.88
C ASP A 123 -11.04 3.54 -10.47
N VAL A 124 -12.24 3.73 -9.92
CA VAL A 124 -12.65 3.14 -8.63
C VAL A 124 -12.93 1.64 -8.77
N ASP A 125 -13.14 1.18 -10.00
CA ASP A 125 -13.47 -0.21 -10.28
C ASP A 125 -12.20 -1.09 -10.33
N CYS A 126 -12.26 -2.24 -9.65
CA CYS A 126 -11.15 -3.18 -9.57
C CYS A 126 -10.84 -3.86 -10.93
N ASP A 127 -11.73 -3.69 -11.90
CA ASP A 127 -11.65 -4.29 -13.24
C ASP A 127 -11.14 -3.32 -14.31
N ALA A 128 -10.74 -2.09 -13.93
CA ALA A 128 -10.20 -1.12 -14.87
C ALA A 128 -8.88 -1.60 -15.50
N PRO A 129 -8.59 -1.28 -16.77
CA PRO A 129 -7.36 -1.72 -17.44
C PRO A 129 -6.09 -1.39 -16.65
N GLY A 130 -5.28 -2.42 -16.37
CA GLY A 130 -4.04 -2.28 -15.59
C GLY A 130 -4.25 -2.15 -14.08
N ALA A 131 -5.47 -2.39 -13.59
CA ALA A 131 -5.74 -2.48 -12.16
C ALA A 131 -4.98 -3.65 -11.53
N PHE A 132 -4.58 -3.45 -10.28
CA PHE A 132 -3.87 -4.41 -9.47
C PHE A 132 -4.63 -4.62 -8.16
N LYS A 133 -4.87 -5.87 -7.82
CA LYS A 133 -5.46 -6.28 -6.55
C LYS A 133 -4.67 -7.42 -5.97
N LEU A 134 -4.18 -7.22 -4.76
CA LEU A 134 -3.58 -8.26 -3.93
C LEU A 134 -4.41 -8.43 -2.67
N ASP A 135 -4.91 -9.64 -2.48
CA ASP A 135 -5.57 -10.08 -1.27
C ASP A 135 -4.66 -11.05 -0.53
N VAL A 136 -4.16 -10.65 0.63
CA VAL A 136 -3.36 -11.49 1.51
C VAL A 136 -4.19 -11.82 2.74
N ARG A 137 -4.64 -13.07 2.84
CA ARG A 137 -5.23 -13.62 4.05
C ARG A 137 -4.12 -14.10 4.96
N ILE A 138 -4.10 -13.57 6.17
CA ILE A 138 -3.04 -13.81 7.14
C ILE A 138 -3.55 -14.84 8.14
N LEU A 139 -2.93 -16.02 8.12
CA LEU A 139 -3.35 -17.18 8.90
C LEU A 139 -2.98 -17.09 10.40
N SER A 140 -2.18 -16.09 10.79
CA SER A 140 -1.70 -15.96 12.17
C SER A 140 -2.85 -15.76 13.16
N THR A 141 -2.82 -16.55 14.24
CA THR A 141 -3.66 -16.40 15.43
C THR A 141 -3.23 -15.23 16.32
N TYR A 142 -2.09 -14.61 16.04
CA TYR A 142 -1.58 -13.44 16.76
C TYR A 142 -1.94 -12.16 16.00
N HIS A 143 -2.69 -11.29 16.67
CA HIS A 143 -3.27 -10.03 16.16
C HIS A 143 -2.26 -8.96 15.72
N ASP A 144 -0.96 -9.25 15.72
CA ASP A 144 0.08 -8.26 15.46
C ASP A 144 0.74 -8.54 14.11
N ILE A 145 0.04 -8.16 13.04
CA ILE A 145 0.74 -7.88 11.78
C ILE A 145 1.64 -6.69 12.07
N SER A 146 2.93 -6.99 12.19
CA SER A 146 3.94 -5.96 12.42
C SER A 146 4.02 -5.07 11.19
N GLU A 147 4.37 -3.80 11.39
CA GLU A 147 4.73 -2.86 10.32
C GLU A 147 5.70 -3.49 9.31
N VAL A 148 6.64 -4.29 9.82
CA VAL A 148 7.59 -5.07 9.04
C VAL A 148 6.88 -5.95 8.02
N GLY A 149 5.83 -6.68 8.38
CA GLY A 149 5.10 -7.52 7.43
C GLY A 149 4.51 -6.72 6.25
N ILE A 150 3.89 -5.56 6.54
CA ILE A 150 3.28 -4.72 5.51
C ILE A 150 4.35 -4.14 4.58
N THR A 151 5.47 -3.65 5.12
CA THR A 151 6.54 -3.06 4.29
C THR A 151 7.18 -4.09 3.36
N HIS A 152 7.32 -5.33 3.82
CA HIS A 152 7.83 -6.44 2.99
C HIS A 152 6.88 -6.80 1.84
N ILE A 153 5.57 -6.78 2.10
CA ILE A 153 4.57 -6.95 1.03
C ILE A 153 4.72 -5.78 0.05
N LEU A 154 4.72 -4.53 0.52
CA LEU A 154 4.75 -3.36 -0.34
C LEU A 154 6.06 -3.17 -1.15
N GLY A 155 7.20 -3.62 -0.66
CA GLY A 155 8.52 -3.42 -1.29
C GLY A 155 8.57 -3.80 -2.78
N PRO A 156 8.16 -5.02 -3.15
CA PRO A 156 7.98 -5.48 -4.53
C PRO A 156 7.16 -4.59 -5.47
N LEU A 157 6.27 -3.74 -4.96
CA LEU A 157 5.31 -2.96 -5.76
C LEU A 157 5.91 -1.69 -6.37
N ARG A 158 7.12 -1.27 -5.97
CA ARG A 158 7.80 -0.06 -6.46
C ARG A 158 6.90 1.18 -6.48
N LEU A 159 6.54 1.64 -5.29
CA LEU A 159 5.52 2.67 -5.05
C LEU A 159 5.92 4.13 -5.38
N LEU A 160 6.95 4.34 -6.21
CA LEU A 160 7.49 5.66 -6.51
C LEU A 160 6.52 6.58 -7.27
N SER A 161 5.54 6.00 -7.98
CA SER A 161 4.57 6.76 -8.79
C SER A 161 3.25 7.06 -8.08
N VAL A 162 3.07 6.53 -6.86
CA VAL A 162 1.80 6.64 -6.12
C VAL A 162 1.64 8.09 -5.66
N THR A 163 0.51 8.69 -6.04
CA THR A 163 0.15 10.07 -5.69
C THR A 163 -1.03 10.13 -4.72
N SER A 164 -1.87 9.10 -4.69
CA SER A 164 -3.02 8.99 -3.77
C SER A 164 -2.94 7.70 -2.97
N LEU A 165 -3.11 7.81 -1.66
CA LEU A 165 -3.05 6.69 -0.73
C LEU A 165 -4.32 6.65 0.12
N ALA A 166 -5.00 5.51 0.19
CA ALA A 166 -5.99 5.25 1.23
C ALA A 166 -5.46 4.20 2.21
N LEU A 167 -5.59 4.46 3.51
CA LEU A 167 -5.19 3.56 4.57
C LEU A 167 -6.39 3.27 5.47
N ASP A 168 -6.68 2.00 5.69
CA ASP A 168 -7.65 1.56 6.68
C ASP A 168 -6.96 0.59 7.62
N SER A 169 -6.83 0.97 8.89
CA SER A 169 -6.23 0.10 9.91
C SER A 169 -7.27 -0.79 10.60
N GLY A 170 -8.56 -0.66 10.26
CA GLY A 170 -9.65 -1.30 10.99
C GLY A 170 -9.55 -0.96 12.48
N SER A 171 -9.48 -1.99 13.33
CA SER A 171 -9.26 -1.85 14.77
C SER A 171 -7.79 -2.05 15.20
N ALA A 172 -6.87 -2.31 14.27
CA ALA A 172 -5.48 -2.60 14.58
C ALA A 172 -4.68 -1.33 14.93
N SER A 173 -3.61 -1.51 15.72
CA SER A 173 -2.66 -0.45 16.06
C SER A 173 -1.42 -0.60 15.16
N ILE A 174 -1.51 -0.09 13.93
CA ILE A 174 -0.42 -0.21 12.94
C ILE A 174 0.44 1.06 12.98
N ASP A 175 1.76 0.88 13.06
CA ASP A 175 2.70 1.97 12.76
C ASP A 175 2.93 2.02 11.25
N TRP A 176 2.62 3.17 10.65
CA TRP A 176 2.73 3.39 9.22
C TRP A 176 4.05 4.09 8.82
N SER A 177 4.96 4.35 9.77
CA SER A 177 6.11 5.22 9.56
C SER A 177 6.98 4.80 8.37
N GLN A 178 7.35 3.51 8.29
CA GLN A 178 8.15 2.94 7.23
C GLN A 178 7.37 2.84 5.91
N THR A 179 6.06 2.60 5.97
CA THR A 179 5.23 2.60 4.76
C THR A 179 5.18 3.99 4.13
N LEU A 180 4.94 5.02 4.94
CA LEU A 180 4.93 6.42 4.50
C LEU A 180 6.31 6.89 4.05
N ALA A 181 7.38 6.36 4.65
CA ALA A 181 8.76 6.60 4.24
C ALA A 181 9.05 6.15 2.79
N MET A 182 8.40 5.09 2.30
CA MET A 182 8.58 4.61 0.92
C MET A 182 7.80 5.44 -0.12
N LEU A 183 6.83 6.24 0.33
CA LEU A 183 5.82 6.90 -0.49
C LEU A 183 6.14 8.37 -0.74
N GLN A 184 7.24 8.61 -1.46
CA GLN A 184 7.81 9.95 -1.65
C GLN A 184 6.94 10.89 -2.50
N SER A 185 6.19 10.34 -3.45
CA SER A 185 5.38 11.11 -4.42
C SER A 185 3.92 11.31 -3.99
N VAL A 186 3.54 10.83 -2.81
CA VAL A 186 2.14 10.90 -2.36
C VAL A 186 1.75 12.35 -2.06
N GLU A 187 0.70 12.81 -2.72
CA GLU A 187 0.10 14.14 -2.57
C GLU A 187 -1.17 14.11 -1.70
N GLU A 188 -1.88 12.99 -1.69
CA GLU A 188 -3.15 12.85 -0.96
C GLU A 188 -3.15 11.56 -0.13
N ILE A 189 -3.51 11.68 1.15
CA ILE A 189 -3.74 10.52 2.02
C ILE A 189 -5.13 10.59 2.62
N ASN A 190 -5.90 9.53 2.43
CA ASN A 190 -7.19 9.29 3.08
C ASN A 190 -7.03 8.21 4.16
N VAL A 191 -7.33 8.55 5.40
CA VAL A 191 -7.24 7.65 6.56
C VAL A 191 -8.65 7.26 6.98
N LEU A 192 -8.95 5.99 6.77
CA LEU A 192 -10.23 5.37 7.08
C LEU A 192 -10.17 4.67 8.44
N GLY A 193 -11.33 4.51 9.08
CA GLY A 193 -11.46 3.75 10.32
C GLY A 193 -11.14 4.57 11.58
N CYS A 194 -10.54 3.93 12.58
CA CYS A 194 -10.28 4.53 13.90
C CYS A 194 -8.77 4.66 14.20
N LYS A 195 -8.42 5.18 15.39
CA LYS A 195 -7.02 5.35 15.86
C LYS A 195 -6.15 6.31 15.02
N TRP A 196 -6.73 7.40 14.52
CA TRP A 196 -6.01 8.42 13.76
C TRP A 196 -4.79 9.02 14.48
N ASN A 197 -4.78 9.03 15.82
CA ASN A 197 -3.63 9.47 16.61
C ASN A 197 -2.36 8.65 16.32
N LEU A 198 -2.48 7.34 16.09
CA LEU A 198 -1.34 6.48 15.76
C LEU A 198 -0.80 6.82 14.37
N PHE A 199 -1.69 6.98 13.39
CA PHE A 199 -1.29 7.40 12.05
C PHE A 199 -0.59 8.78 12.06
N VAL A 200 -1.13 9.75 12.79
CA VAL A 200 -0.51 11.08 12.91
C VAL A 200 0.88 10.98 13.56
N ARG A 201 1.07 10.08 14.53
CA ARG A 201 2.39 9.80 15.09
C ARG A 201 3.34 9.25 14.03
N SER A 202 2.90 8.32 13.19
CA SER A 202 3.69 7.80 12.07
C SER A 202 4.07 8.90 11.06
N LEU A 203 3.18 9.87 10.79
CA LEU A 203 3.50 11.04 9.95
C LEU A 203 4.56 11.96 10.56
N SER A 204 4.73 11.95 11.88
CA SER A 204 5.74 12.73 12.59
C SER A 204 7.07 12.01 12.77
N ALA A 205 7.15 10.74 12.38
CA ALA A 205 8.37 9.97 12.50
C ALA A 205 9.49 10.62 11.67
N ALA A 206 10.62 10.90 12.31
CA ALA A 206 11.79 11.38 11.59
C ALA A 206 12.28 10.29 10.64
N MET A 207 12.48 10.65 9.38
CA MET A 207 13.11 9.75 8.44
C MET A 207 14.58 9.58 8.86
N PRO A 208 15.10 8.35 9.01
CA PRO A 208 16.53 8.17 9.13
C PRO A 208 17.19 8.75 7.88
N ASP A 209 18.12 9.68 8.09
CA ASP A 209 18.84 10.39 7.03
C ASP A 209 19.44 9.35 6.08
N GLN A 210 18.86 9.17 4.88
CA GLN A 210 19.40 8.25 3.88
C GLN A 210 20.64 8.81 3.16
N ALA A 211 21.28 9.84 3.71
CA ALA A 211 22.50 10.37 3.15
C ALA A 211 23.50 10.72 4.25
N GLU A 212 24.53 9.89 4.37
CA GLU A 212 25.81 10.20 5.04
C GLU A 212 26.52 11.46 4.47
N HIS A 213 25.87 12.26 3.62
CA HIS A 213 26.46 13.37 2.87
C HIS A 213 25.71 14.71 2.99
N ALA A 214 24.63 14.80 3.78
CA ALA A 214 23.89 16.05 3.96
C ALA A 214 24.19 16.71 5.32
N MET A 215 25.41 17.26 5.49
CA MET A 215 25.69 18.18 6.59
C MET A 215 24.83 19.45 6.43
N GLY A 216 23.61 19.44 7.01
CA GLY A 216 22.77 20.63 7.16
C GLY A 216 21.33 20.53 6.65
N GLN A 217 20.82 19.37 6.24
CA GLN A 217 19.42 19.25 5.81
C GLN A 217 18.50 19.03 7.02
N GLY A 218 17.42 19.82 7.09
CA GLY A 218 16.42 19.73 8.16
C GLY A 218 15.72 18.37 8.21
N VAL A 219 15.01 18.09 9.30
CA VAL A 219 14.26 16.85 9.51
C VAL A 219 13.34 16.57 8.31
N GLN A 220 13.65 15.53 7.53
CA GLN A 220 12.81 15.12 6.42
C GLN A 220 11.59 14.36 6.96
N MET A 221 10.41 14.88 6.65
CA MET A 221 9.13 14.27 7.00
C MET A 221 8.75 13.22 5.94
N PRO A 222 8.06 12.13 6.32
CA PRO A 222 7.56 11.14 5.36
C PRO A 222 6.58 11.80 4.37
N CYS A 223 6.40 11.26 3.16
CA CYS A 223 5.54 11.85 2.11
C CYS A 223 5.76 13.38 1.94
N PRO A 224 6.93 13.82 1.44
CA PRO A 224 7.25 15.25 1.32
C PRO A 224 6.33 16.02 0.37
N CYS A 225 5.71 15.34 -0.59
CA CYS A 225 4.76 15.92 -1.55
C CYS A 225 3.33 16.06 -1.02
N LEU A 226 3.05 15.64 0.23
CA LEU A 226 1.70 15.63 0.79
C LEU A 226 1.08 17.03 0.80
N ARG A 227 -0.11 17.13 0.23
CA ARG A 227 -0.93 18.35 0.09
C ARG A 227 -2.29 18.22 0.74
N ARG A 228 -2.84 17.01 0.83
CA ARG A 228 -4.17 16.76 1.40
C ARG A 228 -4.16 15.58 2.36
N LEU A 229 -4.74 15.79 3.53
CA LEU A 229 -5.01 14.76 4.53
C LEU A 229 -6.51 14.70 4.81
N GLU A 230 -7.10 13.53 4.59
CA GLU A 230 -8.50 13.27 4.84
C GLU A 230 -8.65 12.18 5.90
N PHE A 231 -9.56 12.41 6.85
CA PHE A 231 -9.83 11.49 7.95
C PHE A 231 -11.32 11.17 7.97
N THR A 232 -11.66 9.91 7.69
CA THR A 232 -13.05 9.45 7.60
C THR A 232 -13.27 8.25 8.51
N ARG A 233 -14.35 8.26 9.29
CA ARG A 233 -14.73 7.08 10.12
C ARG A 233 -15.83 6.34 9.39
N TYR A 234 -15.81 5.03 9.46
CA TYR A 234 -17.02 4.27 9.21
C TYR A 234 -17.95 4.50 10.38
N CYS A 235 -19.10 5.12 10.11
CA CYS A 235 -20.12 5.39 11.11
C CYS A 235 -20.70 4.06 11.62
N ASP A 236 -20.12 3.51 12.69
CA ASP A 236 -20.96 2.81 13.66
C ASP A 236 -21.59 3.89 14.57
N PRO A 237 -22.93 4.05 14.56
CA PRO A 237 -23.63 5.03 15.40
C PRO A 237 -23.28 4.93 16.89
N HIS A 238 -22.78 3.78 17.34
CA HIS A 238 -22.41 3.53 18.72
C HIS A 238 -20.94 3.83 19.05
N CYS A 239 -20.09 4.08 18.05
CA CYS A 239 -18.67 4.44 18.21
C CYS A 239 -18.37 5.92 17.94
N CYS A 240 -19.38 6.79 18.05
CA CYS A 240 -19.23 8.24 17.98
C CYS A 240 -18.50 8.79 19.22
N GLU A 241 -17.27 8.34 19.45
CA GLU A 241 -16.37 8.99 20.38
C GLU A 241 -16.07 10.39 19.87
N THR A 242 -16.13 11.37 20.78
CA THR A 242 -15.60 12.70 20.50
C THR A 242 -14.16 12.58 19.97
N LEU A 243 -13.77 13.43 19.02
CA LEU A 243 -12.39 13.48 18.53
C LEU A 243 -11.41 13.54 19.71
N ASP A 244 -10.43 12.63 19.68
CA ASP A 244 -9.37 12.54 20.67
C ASP A 244 -8.57 13.86 20.69
N PRO A 245 -8.49 14.56 21.83
CA PRO A 245 -7.69 15.77 21.95
C PRO A 245 -6.21 15.57 21.57
N LEU A 246 -5.64 14.39 21.88
CA LEU A 246 -4.26 14.09 21.54
C LEU A 246 -4.06 14.00 20.03
N PHE A 247 -5.02 13.42 19.31
CA PHE A 247 -5.02 13.44 17.84
C PHE A 247 -4.96 14.86 17.28
N LEU A 248 -5.84 15.76 17.74
CA LEU A 248 -5.89 17.14 17.24
C LEU A 248 -4.59 17.91 17.55
N GLU A 249 -4.03 17.70 18.74
CA GLU A 249 -2.77 18.30 19.15
C GLU A 249 -1.59 17.79 18.31
N SER A 250 -1.45 16.47 18.18
CA SER A 250 -0.40 15.88 17.35
C SER A 250 -0.54 16.28 15.88
N LEU A 251 -1.76 16.37 15.36
CA LEU A 251 -2.01 16.78 13.99
C LEU A 251 -1.59 18.24 13.79
N GLY A 252 -1.94 19.13 14.73
CA GLY A 252 -1.50 20.52 14.70
C GLY A 252 0.03 20.65 14.65
N ILE A 253 0.75 19.86 15.45
CA ILE A 253 2.22 19.83 15.45
C ILE A 253 2.77 19.38 14.09
N VAL A 254 2.24 18.30 13.51
CA VAL A 254 2.66 17.80 12.18
C VAL A 254 2.44 18.86 11.08
N LEU A 255 1.30 19.55 11.10
CA LEU A 255 1.01 20.60 10.12
C LEU A 255 1.93 21.81 10.27
N ASP A 256 2.27 22.20 11.50
CA ASP A 256 3.21 23.29 11.76
C ASP A 256 4.61 22.95 11.25
N MET A 257 5.10 21.72 11.51
CA MET A 257 6.37 21.23 10.97
C MET A 257 6.40 21.27 9.43
N ARG A 258 5.35 20.78 8.78
CA ARG A 258 5.26 20.81 7.30
C ARG A 258 5.18 22.21 6.72
N ARG A 259 4.45 23.11 7.39
CA ARG A 259 4.38 24.52 6.99
C ARG A 259 5.76 25.18 7.03
N THR A 260 6.57 24.90 8.06
CA THR A 260 7.95 25.41 8.10
C THR A 260 8.82 24.86 6.96
N GLY A 261 8.51 23.66 6.46
CA GLY A 261 9.11 23.07 5.27
C GLY A 261 8.57 23.57 3.93
N GLY A 262 7.60 24.49 3.92
CA GLY A 262 7.14 25.19 2.72
C GLY A 262 5.96 24.56 1.97
N VAL A 263 5.39 23.46 2.46
CA VAL A 263 4.21 22.82 1.85
C VAL A 263 3.04 22.83 2.84
N PRO A 264 2.05 23.73 2.70
CA PRO A 264 0.85 23.68 3.50
C PRO A 264 0.02 22.44 3.13
N VAL A 265 -0.52 21.77 4.14
CA VAL A 265 -1.39 20.60 3.97
C VAL A 265 -2.83 20.99 4.30
N GLU A 266 -3.72 20.74 3.36
CA GLU A 266 -5.16 20.80 3.56
C GLU A 266 -5.60 19.62 4.42
N VAL A 267 -6.47 19.88 5.41
CA VAL A 267 -7.01 18.84 6.29
C VAL A 267 -8.52 18.81 6.20
N VAL A 268 -9.07 17.62 5.97
CA VAL A 268 -10.49 17.33 5.98
C VAL A 268 -10.77 16.25 7.01
N ILE A 269 -11.73 16.50 7.90
CA ILE A 269 -12.15 15.56 8.95
C ILE A 269 -13.65 15.35 8.80
N GLN A 270 -14.07 14.12 8.47
CA GLN A 270 -15.48 13.77 8.24
C GLN A 270 -16.15 14.67 7.18
N GLY A 271 -15.44 14.97 6.10
CA GLY A 271 -15.93 15.86 5.04
C GLY A 271 -15.85 17.36 5.35
N GLU A 272 -15.52 17.76 6.57
CA GLU A 272 -15.38 19.16 6.98
C GLU A 272 -13.93 19.62 6.85
N HIS A 273 -13.70 20.76 6.18
CA HIS A 273 -12.37 21.37 6.11
C HIS A 273 -12.00 21.98 7.46
N VAL A 274 -10.83 21.64 7.98
CA VAL A 274 -10.37 22.13 9.28
C VAL A 274 -9.14 22.99 9.11
N SER A 275 -9.25 24.26 9.50
CA SER A 275 -8.12 25.17 9.47
C SER A 275 -7.13 24.87 10.62
N PRO A 276 -5.82 25.11 10.43
CA PRO A 276 -4.84 24.97 11.50
C PRO A 276 -5.11 25.84 12.74
N LYS A 277 -5.87 26.94 12.59
CA LYS A 277 -6.30 27.78 13.71
C LYS A 277 -7.37 27.07 14.54
N GLU A 278 -8.34 26.44 13.89
CA GLU A 278 -9.42 25.69 14.55
C GLU A 278 -8.89 24.49 15.32
N LEU A 279 -7.89 23.77 14.80
CA LEU A 279 -7.23 22.68 15.54
C LEU A 279 -6.70 23.15 16.91
N ARG A 280 -6.14 24.37 16.97
CA ARG A 280 -5.64 24.99 18.21
C ARG A 280 -6.79 25.51 19.09
N SER A 281 -7.88 26.00 18.50
CA SER A 281 -9.05 26.52 19.23
C SER A 281 -9.94 25.41 19.80
N LEU A 282 -10.00 24.25 19.16
CA LEU A 282 -10.70 23.07 19.69
C LEU A 282 -10.09 22.59 21.01
N LYS A 283 -8.77 22.80 21.20
CA LYS A 283 -8.09 22.63 22.49
C LYS A 283 -8.62 23.58 23.56
N THR A 284 -8.88 24.85 23.21
CA THR A 284 -9.32 25.88 24.17
C THR A 284 -10.82 25.86 24.45
N MET A 285 -11.65 25.40 23.53
CA MET A 285 -13.11 25.29 23.74
C MET A 285 -13.51 24.17 24.71
N LYS A 286 -12.76 23.06 24.79
CA LYS A 286 -13.05 21.97 25.75
C LYS A 286 -12.53 22.25 27.16
N GLN A 287 -11.49 23.07 27.34
CA GLN A 287 -11.02 23.47 28.67
C GLN A 287 -11.99 24.43 29.41
N ARG A 288 -12.95 25.04 28.71
CA ARG A 288 -13.98 25.91 29.31
C ARG A 288 -15.26 25.16 29.75
N LYS A 289 -15.29 23.83 29.62
CA LYS A 289 -16.35 22.98 30.18
C LYS A 289 -15.82 22.13 31.34
N VAL A 290 -15.30 22.81 32.37
CA VAL A 290 -15.09 22.26 33.72
C VAL A 290 -15.58 23.31 34.72
#